data_AF-A0A3A4QT62-F1
#
_entry.id   AF-A0A3A4QT62-F1
#
_cell.length_a   1.000
_cell.length_b   1.000
_cell.length_c   1.000
_cell.angle_alpha   90.00
_cell.angle_beta   90.00
_cell.angle_gamma   90.00
#
_symmetry.space_group_name_H-M   'P 1'
#
loop_
_entity.id
_entity.type
_entity.pdbx_description
1 polymer ?
#
loop_
_entity_poly.entity_id
_entity_poly.type
_entity_poly.pdbx_seq_one_letter_code
_entity_poly.pdbx_strand_id
1 'polypeptide(L)'
;MSGKILKQVEEEVERIVERFNKEHLSGQGRAYVARFRGNYLYLDRSDFGNVGPICRLKYTGKMDDWEFAIYKFTRDAYSSDEFFFPGEEAS
;
A
#
# COMPACT_ATOMS: atom_id res chain seq x y z
N MET A 1 15.46 -11.71 10.45
CA MET A 1 15.12 -12.63 9.34
C MET A 1 14.20 -11.91 8.38
N SER A 2 14.61 -11.68 7.13
CA SER A 2 13.76 -11.12 6.08
C SER A 2 12.87 -12.23 5.52
N GLY A 3 11.72 -12.48 6.16
CA GLY A 3 10.77 -13.52 5.76
C GLY A 3 9.84 -13.04 4.65
N LYS A 4 9.45 -13.93 3.73
CA LYS A 4 8.39 -13.69 2.75
C LYS A 4 7.05 -13.45 3.48
N ILE A 5 6.17 -12.66 2.88
CA ILE A 5 4.79 -12.52 3.37
C ILE A 5 4.13 -13.91 3.39
N LEU A 6 3.43 -14.22 4.49
CA LEU A 6 2.70 -15.48 4.60
C LEU A 6 1.47 -15.44 3.69
N LYS A 7 1.12 -16.56 3.06
CA LYS A 7 -0.03 -16.62 2.12
C LYS A 7 -1.34 -16.12 2.75
N GLN A 8 -1.59 -16.48 4.01
CA GLN A 8 -2.76 -16.01 4.75
C GLN A 8 -2.83 -14.48 4.88
N VAL A 9 -1.66 -13.82 4.97
CA VAL A 9 -1.54 -12.37 5.04
C VAL A 9 -1.77 -11.76 3.66
N GLU A 10 -1.25 -12.35 2.59
CA GLU A 10 -1.55 -11.92 1.21
C GLU A 10 -3.06 -11.97 0.94
N GLU A 11 -3.73 -13.08 1.28
CA GLU A 11 -5.18 -13.27 1.13
C GLU A 11 -6.00 -12.29 1.99
N GLU A 12 -5.51 -11.93 3.18
CA GLU A 12 -6.17 -10.93 4.03
C GLU A 12 -6.03 -9.52 3.46
N VAL A 13 -4.83 -9.14 3.01
CA VAL A 13 -4.58 -7.86 2.32
C VAL A 13 -5.45 -7.74 1.08
N GLU A 14 -5.53 -8.78 0.25
CA GLU A 14 -6.37 -8.78 -0.95
C GLU A 14 -7.84 -8.52 -0.60
N ARG A 15 -8.37 -9.21 0.42
CA ARG A 15 -9.74 -8.97 0.90
C ARG A 15 -9.96 -7.55 1.41
N ILE A 16 -8.98 -6.97 2.11
CA ILE A 16 -9.04 -5.59 2.60
C ILE A 16 -9.10 -4.61 1.43
N VAL A 17 -8.20 -4.77 0.44
CA VAL A 17 -8.14 -3.91 -0.75
C VAL A 17 -9.40 -4.04 -1.60
N GLU A 18 -9.89 -5.25 -1.83
CA GLU A 18 -11.13 -5.49 -2.58
C GLU A 18 -12.32 -4.85 -1.89
N ARG A 19 -12.47 -5.06 -0.58
CA ARG A 19 -13.54 -4.45 0.21
C ARG A 19 -13.50 -2.93 0.13
N PHE A 20 -12.32 -2.33 0.33
CA PHE A 20 -12.15 -0.88 0.25
C PHE A 20 -12.52 -0.33 -1.14
N ASN A 21 -12.04 -0.97 -2.20
CA ASN A 21 -12.37 -0.58 -3.58
C ASN A 21 -13.88 -0.62 -3.82
N LYS A 22 -14.55 -1.67 -3.37
CA LYS A 22 -15.99 -1.84 -3.52
C LYS A 22 -16.79 -0.79 -2.73
N GLU A 23 -16.41 -0.55 -1.48
CA GLU A 23 -17.14 0.34 -0.58
C GLU A 23 -16.93 1.82 -0.89
N HIS A 24 -15.74 2.20 -1.36
CA HIS A 24 -15.36 3.61 -1.48
C HIS A 24 -15.07 4.10 -2.91
N LEU A 25 -14.72 3.22 -3.84
CA LEU A 25 -14.25 3.60 -5.18
C LEU A 25 -15.11 3.06 -6.33
N SER A 26 -16.15 2.28 -6.01
CA SER A 26 -17.06 1.71 -7.02
C SER A 26 -17.66 2.80 -7.92
N GLY A 27 -17.60 2.58 -9.23
CA GLY A 27 -18.12 3.52 -10.24
C GLY A 27 -17.26 4.76 -10.49
N GLN A 28 -16.16 4.96 -9.78
CA GLN A 28 -15.30 6.15 -9.94
C GLN A 28 -14.21 6.00 -11.00
N GLY A 29 -14.08 4.81 -11.61
CA GLY A 29 -12.97 4.49 -12.51
C GLY A 29 -11.61 4.44 -11.80
N ARG A 30 -11.60 4.33 -10.46
CA ARG A 30 -10.41 4.26 -9.63
C ARG A 30 -10.40 2.98 -8.82
N ALA A 31 -9.21 2.42 -8.58
CA ALA A 31 -9.06 1.25 -7.72
C ALA A 31 -7.62 1.15 -7.19
N TYR A 32 -7.45 0.64 -5.97
CA TYR A 32 -6.15 0.20 -5.48
C TYR A 32 -5.83 -1.21 -5.97
N VAL A 33 -4.57 -1.47 -6.29
CA VAL A 33 -4.06 -2.75 -6.78
C VAL A 33 -2.90 -3.20 -5.89
N ALA A 34 -3.05 -4.35 -5.26
CA ALA A 34 -2.02 -4.97 -4.44
C ALA A 34 -1.06 -5.78 -5.31
N ARG A 35 0.25 -5.60 -5.13
CA ARG A 35 1.30 -6.45 -5.71
C ARG A 35 2.30 -6.86 -4.65
N PHE A 36 2.53 -8.16 -4.50
CA PHE A 36 3.45 -8.70 -3.50
C PHE A 36 4.81 -9.05 -4.13
N ARG A 37 5.91 -8.65 -3.48
CA ARG A 37 7.26 -9.04 -3.87
C ARG A 37 8.18 -9.15 -2.66
N GLY A 38 8.60 -10.37 -2.36
CA GLY A 38 9.43 -10.65 -1.18
C GLY A 38 8.64 -10.44 0.10
N ASN A 39 9.10 -9.52 0.94
CA ASN A 39 8.44 -9.11 2.17
C ASN A 39 7.69 -7.77 2.04
N TYR A 40 7.45 -7.32 0.82
CA TYR A 40 6.82 -6.04 0.53
C TYR A 40 5.48 -6.22 -0.19
N LEU A 41 4.51 -5.41 0.21
CA LEU A 41 3.30 -5.06 -0.53
C LEU A 41 3.56 -3.74 -1.25
N TYR A 42 3.41 -3.71 -2.55
CA TYR A 42 3.33 -2.51 -3.37
C TYR A 42 1.86 -2.21 -3.60
N LEU A 43 1.41 -1.06 -3.13
CA LEU A 43 0.06 -0.60 -3.34
C LEU A 43 0.07 0.46 -4.43
N ASP A 44 -0.42 0.06 -5.59
CA ASP A 44 -0.58 0.92 -6.74
C ASP A 44 -2.02 1.45 -6.78
N ARG A 45 -2.24 2.53 -7.52
CA ARG A 45 -3.59 3.00 -7.84
C ARG A 45 -3.78 3.01 -9.35
N SER A 46 -4.89 2.42 -9.77
CA SER A 46 -5.45 2.59 -11.10
C SER A 46 -6.32 3.84 -11.11
N ASP A 47 -5.97 4.80 -11.96
CA ASP A 47 -6.78 5.98 -12.26
C ASP A 47 -7.21 5.90 -13.74
N PHE A 48 -8.48 5.56 -13.97
CA PHE A 48 -9.07 5.37 -15.30
C PHE A 48 -8.29 4.39 -16.20
N GLY A 49 -7.78 3.31 -15.60
CA GLY A 49 -7.00 2.28 -16.29
C GLY A 49 -5.49 2.52 -16.29
N ASN A 50 -5.01 3.69 -15.86
CA ASN A 50 -3.58 3.97 -15.70
C ASN A 50 -3.13 3.57 -14.31
N VAL A 51 -2.30 2.52 -14.21
CA VAL A 51 -1.79 2.02 -12.92
C VAL A 51 -0.45 2.67 -12.60
N GLY A 52 -0.36 3.32 -11.45
CA GLY A 52 0.86 3.95 -10.96
C GLY A 52 1.16 3.61 -9.49
N PRO A 53 2.44 3.59 -9.09
CA PRO A 53 2.82 3.35 -7.71
C PRO A 53 2.38 4.48 -6.78
N ILE A 54 1.86 4.13 -5.60
CA ILE A 54 1.53 5.11 -4.55
C ILE A 54 2.42 4.90 -3.33
N CYS A 55 2.46 3.67 -2.82
CA CYS A 55 3.22 3.37 -1.63
C CYS A 55 3.65 1.91 -1.59
N ARG A 56 4.56 1.63 -0.66
CA ARG A 56 5.00 0.28 -0.36
C ARG A 56 4.96 0.07 1.15
N LEU A 57 4.48 -1.10 1.55
CA LEU A 57 4.47 -1.55 2.92
C LEU A 57 5.40 -2.75 3.05
N LYS A 58 6.22 -2.78 4.10
CA LYS A 58 7.09 -3.90 4.46
C LYS A 58 6.46 -4.68 5.59
N TYR A 59 6.26 -5.97 5.38
CA TYR A 59 5.75 -6.88 6.39
C TYR A 59 6.80 -7.10 7.48
N THR A 60 6.46 -6.82 8.74
CA THR A 60 7.36 -6.99 9.90
C THR A 60 7.19 -8.36 10.57
N GLY A 61 6.20 -9.15 10.17
CA GLY A 61 5.89 -10.45 10.75
C GLY A 61 4.50 -10.56 11.39
N LYS A 62 3.75 -9.45 11.45
CA LYS A 62 2.36 -9.40 11.93
C LYS A 62 1.48 -8.62 10.96
N MET A 63 0.20 -8.96 10.88
CA MET A 63 -0.74 -8.35 9.94
C MET A 63 -1.06 -6.89 10.29
N ASP A 64 -1.03 -6.57 11.58
CA ASP A 64 -1.32 -5.27 12.18
C ASP A 64 -0.08 -4.37 12.28
N ASP A 65 1.10 -4.84 11.83
CA ASP A 65 2.37 -4.12 11.94
C ASP A 65 3.15 -4.15 10.61
N TRP A 66 3.19 -3.00 9.94
CA TRP A 66 3.88 -2.83 8.65
C TRP A 66 4.65 -1.51 8.63
N GLU A 67 5.88 -1.53 8.10
CA GLU A 67 6.63 -0.30 7.85
C GLU A 67 6.20 0.29 6.51
N PHE A 68 5.86 1.59 6.48
CA PHE A 68 5.32 2.26 5.30
C PHE A 68 6.33 3.19 4.63
N ALA A 69 6.27 3.30 3.30
CA ALA A 69 7.01 4.29 2.51
C ALA A 69 6.17 4.79 1.34
N ILE A 70 6.11 6.12 1.15
CA ILE A 70 5.45 6.76 0.00
C ILE A 70 6.41 6.78 -1.19
N TYR A 71 5.86 6.52 -2.38
CA TYR A 71 6.61 6.68 -3.62
C TYR A 71 6.77 8.17 -3.96
N LYS A 72 8.02 8.66 -4.04
CA LYS A 72 8.32 10.04 -4.44
C LYS A 72 8.65 10.09 -5.93
N PHE A 73 7.68 10.54 -6.73
CA PHE A 73 7.83 10.73 -8.18
C PHE A 73 8.99 11.65 -8.57
N THR A 74 9.37 12.61 -7.73
CA THR A 74 10.49 13.53 -7.98
C THR A 74 11.86 12.86 -7.93
N ARG A 75 11.97 11.66 -7.33
CA ARG A 75 13.23 10.91 -7.19
C ARG A 75 13.18 9.51 -7.80
N ASP A 76 12.07 9.15 -8.45
CA ASP A 76 11.79 7.79 -8.95
C ASP A 76 12.10 6.70 -7.90
N ALA A 77 11.82 6.98 -6.63
CA ALA A 77 12.24 6.15 -5.50
C ALA A 77 11.25 6.24 -4.33
N TYR A 78 11.19 5.16 -3.53
CA TYR A 78 10.46 5.16 -2.26
C TYR A 78 11.32 5.84 -1.19
N SER A 79 10.78 6.88 -0.55
CA SER A 79 11.47 7.53 0.57
C SER A 79 11.24 6.71 1.82
N SER A 80 12.29 6.12 2.40
CA SER A 80 12.21 5.46 3.71
C SER A 80 12.17 6.45 4.88
N ASP A 81 12.38 7.75 4.62
CA ASP A 81 12.44 8.81 5.63
C ASP A 81 11.09 9.38 6.12
N GLU A 82 9.94 8.88 5.64
CA GLU A 82 8.61 9.35 6.10
C GLU A 82 7.96 8.37 7.07
N PHE A 83 8.60 8.22 8.23
CA PHE A 83 7.86 7.96 9.45
C PHE A 83 7.43 9.31 10.03
N PHE A 84 6.18 9.40 10.48
CA PHE A 84 5.55 10.57 11.12
C PHE A 84 4.97 11.63 10.15
N PHE A 85 3.70 11.48 9.79
CA PHE A 85 2.80 12.64 9.74
C PHE A 85 2.06 12.65 11.08
N PRO A 86 2.53 13.40 12.10
CA PRO A 86 1.64 13.75 13.20
C PRO A 86 0.51 14.57 12.57
N GLY A 87 -0.74 14.24 12.92
CA GLY A 87 -1.92 14.90 12.40
C GLY A 87 -1.69 16.40 12.30
N GLU A 88 -1.90 16.94 11.10
CA GLU A 88 -2.01 18.37 10.88
C GLU A 88 -3.30 18.82 11.58
N GLU A 89 -3.22 19.02 12.88
CA GLU A 89 -4.08 19.95 13.62
C GLU A 89 -3.43 21.33 13.42
N ALA A 90 -3.90 22.07 12.42
CA ALA A 90 -3.69 23.50 12.25
C ALA A 90 -4.81 24.01 11.33
N SER A 91 -5.64 25.00 11.66
CA SER A 91 -5.75 25.94 12.78
C SER A 91 -7.21 26.36 12.95
#